data_AF-A0A830HI63-F1
#
_entry.id   AF-A0A830HI63-F1
#
_cell.length_a   1.000
_cell.length_b   1.000
_cell.length_c   1.000
_cell.angle_alpha   90.00
_cell.angle_beta   90.00
_cell.angle_gamma   90.00
#
_symmetry.space_group_name_H-M   'P 1'
#
loop_
_entity.id
_entity.type
_entity.pdbx_description
1 polymer ?
#
loop_
_entity_poly.entity_id
_entity_poly.type
_entity_poly.pdbx_seq_one_letter_code
_entity_poly.pdbx_strand_id
1 'polypeptide(L)'
;MLRLLTSSFLCAAALAAKDSHDDHNHGGGSCASDHCKAAFQTVLMAHDTCKDEQLPKTLETKLHFFEDGCESHWCNTVTKPFDPMAVECGTGNDAYEWAGTFNVADASHTWSMQAVGGKYADPAMRLVFIPTTDTTEGVIKTHEAKAVGMMTGTSCAVTNPGSTSKIEQGGSCFEMTVGSAEDSEFTLDTTGISGVVIYAQHVPTEFERNRHYLYDSKSTDIEPVAQVPKPSGGGGHDHGHSHDHGHGHGSSEPCGCWAKKYDFPIDCANAKTTVAAAVDYLQKNICENKKEDEACKKQFAILNTHHDYCYHDDLPMSAEIAIHSYEDKFASCIIGRQFSDKVSNCPIVDCTKMPAMDAAIKELDEECKPVATTTPATTATPATKDSTPTTTKAKSAASSPSYVVAGFTFLSGVMAYVL
;
A
#
# COMPACT_ATOMS: atom_id res chain seq x y z
N MET A 1 43.72 19.36 -12.18
CA MET A 1 42.25 19.22 -12.07
C MET A 1 41.68 18.53 -13.30
N LEU A 2 42.00 17.25 -13.54
CA LEU A 2 41.33 16.39 -14.54
C LEU A 2 41.84 14.95 -14.42
N ARG A 3 41.40 14.21 -13.39
CA ARG A 3 41.56 12.75 -13.22
C ARG A 3 41.07 12.36 -11.82
N LEU A 4 39.76 12.19 -11.64
CA LEU A 4 39.19 11.48 -10.48
C LEU A 4 37.67 11.24 -10.57
N LEU A 5 36.97 11.71 -11.62
CA LEU A 5 35.52 11.56 -11.76
C LEU A 5 35.05 10.41 -12.67
N THR A 6 35.95 9.59 -13.22
CA THR A 6 35.57 8.54 -14.18
C THR A 6 35.50 7.12 -13.60
N SER A 7 35.96 6.87 -12.36
CA SER A 7 35.97 5.49 -11.83
C SER A 7 34.65 5.07 -11.17
N SER A 8 33.89 6.01 -10.61
CA SER A 8 32.62 5.70 -9.92
C SER A 8 31.43 5.60 -10.88
N PHE A 9 31.47 6.28 -12.02
CA PHE A 9 30.44 6.21 -13.06
C PHE A 9 30.50 4.90 -13.87
N LEU A 10 31.68 4.30 -14.02
CA LEU A 10 31.82 3.03 -14.73
C LEU A 10 31.38 1.81 -13.89
N CYS A 11 31.33 1.91 -12.55
CA CYS A 11 30.88 0.80 -11.72
C CYS A 11 29.35 0.68 -11.66
N ALA A 12 28.63 1.81 -11.68
CA ALA A 12 27.17 1.83 -11.73
C ALA A 12 26.62 1.44 -13.11
N ALA A 13 27.26 1.89 -14.19
CA ALA A 13 26.87 1.49 -15.55
C ALA A 13 27.22 0.02 -15.88
N ALA A 14 28.26 -0.56 -15.25
CA ALA A 14 28.64 -1.96 -15.46
C ALA A 14 27.76 -2.97 -14.71
N LEU A 15 26.97 -2.53 -13.72
CA LEU A 15 25.94 -3.36 -13.08
C LEU A 15 24.64 -3.36 -13.90
N ALA A 16 24.29 -2.25 -14.55
CA ALA A 16 23.13 -2.15 -15.44
C ALA A 16 23.34 -2.83 -16.82
N ALA A 17 24.58 -2.96 -17.30
CA ALA A 17 24.88 -3.57 -18.61
C ALA A 17 25.10 -5.10 -18.56
N LYS A 18 24.87 -5.74 -17.41
CA LYS A 18 24.93 -7.22 -17.27
C LYS A 18 23.58 -7.91 -17.18
N ASP A 19 22.48 -7.17 -17.09
CA ASP A 19 21.17 -7.74 -17.36
C ASP A 19 20.93 -7.75 -18.87
N SER A 20 21.34 -8.86 -19.46
CA SER A 20 20.88 -9.38 -20.74
C SER A 20 19.35 -9.38 -20.74
N HIS A 21 18.75 -8.34 -21.33
CA HIS A 21 17.30 -8.22 -21.50
C HIS A 21 16.70 -9.19 -22.54
N ASP A 22 17.38 -10.28 -22.91
CA ASP A 22 16.91 -11.22 -23.95
C ASP A 22 17.34 -12.68 -23.70
N ASP A 23 17.36 -13.16 -22.45
CA ASP A 23 17.46 -14.60 -22.16
C ASP A 23 16.19 -15.12 -21.49
N HIS A 24 15.23 -15.47 -22.34
CA HIS A 24 14.07 -16.30 -22.04
C HIS A 24 14.48 -17.63 -21.37
N ASN A 25 14.52 -17.67 -20.04
CA ASN A 25 14.30 -18.87 -19.24
C ASN A 25 14.15 -18.50 -17.75
N HIS A 26 13.04 -17.87 -17.36
CA HIS A 26 12.58 -18.09 -16.01
C HIS A 26 12.03 -19.51 -16.01
N GLY A 27 12.74 -20.43 -15.35
CA GLY A 27 12.19 -21.72 -14.98
C GLY A 27 11.09 -21.51 -13.94
N GLY A 28 10.03 -20.78 -14.29
CA GLY A 28 8.90 -20.48 -13.46
C GLY A 28 8.29 -21.77 -12.96
N GLY A 29 7.99 -21.81 -11.67
CA GLY A 29 7.23 -22.90 -11.08
C GLY A 29 5.93 -23.14 -11.83
N SER A 30 5.46 -24.39 -11.91
CA SER A 30 4.24 -24.70 -12.66
C SER A 30 3.12 -25.14 -11.71
N CYS A 31 1.90 -24.73 -12.02
CA CYS A 31 0.69 -25.19 -11.33
C CYS A 31 0.03 -26.40 -12.02
N ALA A 32 0.82 -27.26 -12.66
CA ALA A 32 0.32 -28.43 -13.39
C ALA A 32 -0.40 -29.48 -12.50
N SER A 33 -0.13 -29.49 -11.19
CA SER A 33 -0.81 -30.37 -10.23
C SER A 33 -1.85 -29.60 -9.39
N ASP A 34 -2.87 -30.31 -8.89
CA ASP A 34 -3.92 -29.71 -8.06
C ASP A 34 -3.38 -29.11 -6.75
N HIS A 35 -2.33 -29.71 -6.15
CA HIS A 35 -1.70 -29.18 -4.95
C HIS A 35 -0.90 -27.90 -5.23
N CYS A 36 -0.18 -27.84 -6.36
CA CYS A 36 0.54 -26.63 -6.77
C CYS A 36 -0.42 -25.48 -7.09
N LYS A 37 -1.52 -25.78 -7.79
CA LYS A 37 -2.61 -24.82 -7.99
C LYS A 37 -3.16 -24.31 -6.65
N ALA A 38 -3.49 -25.20 -5.72
CA ALA A 38 -4.07 -24.81 -4.43
C ALA A 38 -3.09 -23.97 -3.59
N ALA A 39 -1.81 -24.32 -3.60
CA ALA A 39 -0.76 -23.57 -2.91
C ALA A 39 -0.58 -22.17 -3.51
N PHE A 40 -0.53 -22.06 -4.84
CA PHE A 40 -0.47 -20.78 -5.54
C PHE A 40 -1.66 -19.88 -5.23
N GLN A 41 -2.88 -20.42 -5.31
CA GLN A 41 -4.11 -19.64 -5.01
C GLN A 41 -4.18 -19.21 -3.53
N THR A 42 -3.61 -20.00 -2.62
CA THR A 42 -3.48 -19.64 -1.19
C THR A 42 -2.49 -18.49 -1.01
N VAL A 43 -1.33 -18.56 -1.66
CA VAL A 43 -0.31 -17.49 -1.65
C VAL A 43 -0.86 -16.20 -2.27
N LEU A 44 -1.50 -16.28 -3.45
CA LEU A 44 -2.14 -15.14 -4.11
C LEU A 44 -3.20 -14.47 -3.24
N MET A 45 -4.12 -15.25 -2.65
CA MET A 45 -5.16 -14.69 -1.78
C MET A 45 -4.58 -14.07 -0.51
N ALA A 46 -3.55 -14.69 0.09
CA ALA A 46 -2.90 -14.15 1.28
C ALA A 46 -2.16 -12.84 0.97
N HIS A 47 -1.41 -12.81 -0.13
CA HIS A 47 -0.73 -11.62 -0.63
C HIS A 47 -1.71 -10.45 -0.82
N ASP A 48 -2.81 -10.67 -1.53
CA ASP A 48 -3.72 -9.58 -1.91
C ASP A 48 -4.67 -9.13 -0.78
N THR A 49 -4.80 -9.88 0.32
CA THR A 49 -5.84 -9.59 1.35
C THR A 49 -5.37 -9.54 2.80
N CYS A 50 -4.20 -10.10 3.11
CA CYS A 50 -3.61 -9.99 4.43
C CYS A 50 -2.71 -8.75 4.51
N LYS A 51 -2.47 -8.25 5.72
CA LYS A 51 -1.59 -7.09 5.90
C LYS A 51 -0.13 -7.50 5.73
N ASP A 52 0.68 -6.62 5.16
CA ASP A 52 2.10 -6.84 4.89
C ASP A 52 2.86 -7.30 6.15
N GLU A 53 2.52 -6.78 7.34
CA GLU A 53 3.19 -7.19 8.59
C GLU A 53 2.86 -8.64 9.03
N GLN A 54 1.83 -9.24 8.45
CA GLN A 54 1.40 -10.62 8.72
C GLN A 54 2.02 -11.61 7.74
N LEU A 55 2.60 -11.12 6.64
CA LEU A 55 3.10 -11.94 5.54
C LEU A 55 4.62 -12.12 5.65
N PRO A 56 5.14 -13.34 5.46
CA PRO A 56 6.57 -13.53 5.26
C PRO A 56 6.99 -12.87 3.94
N LYS A 57 8.10 -12.12 3.90
CA LYS A 57 8.67 -11.57 2.64
C LYS A 57 8.94 -12.63 1.57
N THR A 58 9.16 -13.87 2.00
CA THR A 58 9.28 -15.01 1.07
C THR A 58 7.98 -15.29 0.33
N LEU A 59 6.81 -14.93 0.87
CA LEU A 59 5.53 -15.10 0.21
C LEU A 59 5.42 -14.21 -1.04
N GLU A 60 5.73 -12.92 -0.90
CA GLU A 60 5.67 -11.92 -1.99
C GLU A 60 6.59 -12.33 -3.15
N THR A 61 7.87 -12.56 -2.87
CA THR A 61 8.84 -13.01 -3.88
C THR A 61 8.48 -14.35 -4.54
N LYS A 62 7.75 -15.24 -3.83
CA LYS A 62 7.33 -16.54 -4.38
C LYS A 62 6.11 -16.40 -5.26
N LEU A 63 5.17 -15.53 -4.94
CA LEU A 63 4.05 -15.25 -5.83
C LEU A 63 4.60 -14.92 -7.21
N HIS A 64 5.41 -13.87 -7.33
CA HIS A 64 5.97 -13.39 -8.61
C HIS A 64 6.74 -14.45 -9.40
N PHE A 65 7.46 -15.35 -8.71
CA PHE A 65 8.15 -16.45 -9.39
C PHE A 65 7.21 -17.46 -10.06
N PHE A 66 6.00 -17.64 -9.52
CA PHE A 66 4.99 -18.57 -10.02
C PHE A 66 3.93 -17.89 -10.91
N GLU A 67 3.84 -16.57 -10.95
CA GLU A 67 2.76 -15.85 -11.65
C GLU A 67 2.62 -16.24 -13.13
N ASP A 68 3.73 -16.31 -13.88
CA ASP A 68 3.78 -16.71 -15.30
C ASP A 68 3.44 -18.21 -15.46
N GLY A 69 4.13 -19.09 -14.73
CA GLY A 69 3.91 -20.55 -14.84
C GLY A 69 2.58 -21.05 -14.27
N CYS A 70 1.86 -20.21 -13.53
CA CYS A 70 0.54 -20.47 -12.97
C CYS A 70 -0.56 -19.56 -13.52
N GLU A 71 -0.30 -18.76 -14.57
CA GLU A 71 -1.23 -17.78 -15.16
C GLU A 71 -2.64 -18.37 -15.36
N SER A 72 -2.73 -19.57 -15.93
CA SER A 72 -3.99 -20.27 -16.20
C SER A 72 -4.80 -20.68 -14.96
N HIS A 73 -4.24 -20.48 -13.77
CA HIS A 73 -4.81 -20.87 -12.48
C HIS A 73 -5.10 -19.68 -11.55
N TRP A 74 -4.95 -18.45 -12.05
CA TRP A 74 -5.35 -17.25 -11.33
C TRP A 74 -6.83 -17.28 -10.97
N CYS A 75 -7.15 -16.59 -9.88
CA CYS A 75 -8.49 -16.47 -9.33
C CYS A 75 -8.68 -15.06 -8.74
N ASN A 76 -9.92 -14.60 -8.63
CA ASN A 76 -10.18 -13.28 -8.06
C ASN A 76 -9.96 -13.29 -6.54
N THR A 77 -9.20 -12.31 -6.05
CA THR A 77 -9.01 -12.00 -4.63
C THR A 77 -10.02 -10.95 -4.12
N VAL A 78 -10.69 -10.26 -5.06
CA VAL A 78 -11.89 -9.46 -4.83
C VAL A 78 -13.15 -10.17 -5.33
N THR A 79 -14.31 -9.92 -4.73
CA THR A 79 -15.53 -10.72 -5.04
C THR A 79 -16.41 -10.15 -6.15
N LYS A 80 -16.16 -8.90 -6.58
CA LYS A 80 -16.94 -8.21 -7.61
C LYS A 80 -16.13 -7.09 -8.28
N PRO A 81 -16.52 -6.63 -9.48
CA PRO A 81 -15.95 -5.44 -10.08
C PRO A 81 -16.10 -4.23 -9.16
N PHE A 82 -15.08 -3.37 -9.15
CA PHE A 82 -15.09 -2.09 -8.47
C PHE A 82 -14.30 -1.06 -9.29
N ASP A 83 -14.68 0.21 -9.15
CA ASP A 83 -13.91 1.33 -9.73
C ASP A 83 -12.90 1.81 -8.67
N PRO A 84 -11.59 1.68 -8.92
CA PRO A 84 -10.58 2.10 -7.95
C PRO A 84 -10.56 3.62 -7.72
N MET A 85 -11.13 4.42 -8.63
CA MET A 85 -11.25 5.87 -8.49
C MET A 85 -12.54 6.30 -7.79
N ALA A 86 -13.52 5.41 -7.62
CA ALA A 86 -14.79 5.69 -6.93
C ALA A 86 -14.67 5.68 -5.39
N VAL A 87 -13.45 5.64 -4.86
CA VAL A 87 -13.20 5.75 -3.41
C VAL A 87 -13.48 7.16 -2.90
N GLU A 88 -14.17 7.25 -1.76
CA GLU A 88 -14.28 8.50 -1.02
C GLU A 88 -12.95 8.79 -0.33
N CYS A 89 -12.31 9.87 -0.74
CA CYS A 89 -11.05 10.30 -0.16
C CYS A 89 -11.37 11.35 0.89
N GLY A 90 -11.47 10.90 2.14
CA GLY A 90 -11.27 11.81 3.25
C GLY A 90 -9.80 12.21 3.30
N THR A 91 -9.51 13.42 3.75
CA THR A 91 -8.16 13.85 4.17
C THR A 91 -7.77 13.13 5.49
N GLY A 92 -7.93 11.80 5.51
CA GLY A 92 -7.98 10.93 6.67
C GLY A 92 -6.62 10.75 7.33
N ASN A 93 -6.14 11.84 7.92
CA ASN A 93 -5.41 11.91 9.19
C ASN A 93 -5.21 13.35 9.69
N ASP A 94 -5.62 14.38 8.92
CA ASP A 94 -5.45 15.78 9.33
C ASP A 94 -6.78 16.49 9.67
N ALA A 95 -7.94 15.95 9.26
CA ALA A 95 -9.22 16.59 9.54
C ALA A 95 -9.59 16.51 11.04
N TYR A 96 -9.29 15.38 11.67
CA TYR A 96 -9.51 15.15 13.09
C TYR A 96 -8.40 14.25 13.64
N GLU A 97 -7.91 14.55 14.84
CA GLU A 97 -6.87 13.78 15.52
C GLU A 97 -7.46 12.70 16.45
N TRP A 98 -8.74 12.85 16.82
CA TRP A 98 -9.41 11.98 17.78
C TRP A 98 -10.89 11.79 17.46
N ALA A 99 -11.42 10.59 17.73
CA ALA A 99 -12.85 10.33 17.71
C ALA A 99 -13.26 9.35 18.82
N GLY A 100 -14.49 9.49 19.32
CA GLY A 100 -15.03 8.59 20.32
C GLY A 100 -16.55 8.56 20.37
N THR A 101 -17.08 7.43 20.84
CA THR A 101 -18.52 7.21 21.05
C THR A 101 -18.86 7.37 22.52
N PHE A 102 -20.01 7.94 22.82
CA PHE A 102 -20.45 8.21 24.19
C PHE A 102 -21.91 7.82 24.39
N ASN A 103 -22.21 7.29 25.57
CA ASN A 103 -23.59 7.21 26.04
C ASN A 103 -23.93 8.52 26.76
N VAL A 104 -24.94 9.24 26.28
CA VAL A 104 -25.40 10.51 26.84
C VAL A 104 -26.83 10.34 27.34
N ALA A 105 -27.01 10.23 28.65
CA ALA A 105 -28.32 9.92 29.26
C ALA A 105 -29.05 11.15 29.80
N ASP A 106 -28.37 12.30 29.84
CA ASP A 106 -28.88 13.58 30.30
C ASP A 106 -29.38 14.45 29.12
N ALA A 107 -30.26 15.41 29.40
CA ALA A 107 -30.74 16.39 28.43
C ALA A 107 -29.71 17.49 28.14
N SER A 108 -28.68 17.62 28.99
CA SER A 108 -27.59 18.57 28.81
C SER A 108 -26.26 17.96 29.20
N HIS A 109 -25.26 18.17 28.35
CA HIS A 109 -23.86 17.89 28.66
C HIS A 109 -23.03 19.14 28.40
N THR A 110 -21.78 19.14 28.86
CA THR A 110 -20.86 20.25 28.63
C THR A 110 -19.55 19.73 28.07
N TRP A 111 -19.10 20.34 26.98
CA TRP A 111 -17.75 20.19 26.49
C TRP A 111 -16.84 21.21 27.17
N SER A 112 -15.74 20.75 27.77
CA SER A 112 -14.77 21.60 28.49
C SER A 112 -13.46 21.68 27.73
N MET A 113 -12.91 22.89 27.67
CA MET A 113 -11.53 23.13 27.25
C MET A 113 -10.85 23.99 28.31
N GLN A 114 -9.76 23.48 28.89
CA GLN A 114 -8.97 24.15 29.92
C GLN A 114 -7.56 24.46 29.42
N ALA A 115 -7.04 25.60 29.86
CA ALA A 115 -5.63 25.94 29.68
C ALA A 115 -4.76 25.05 30.58
N VAL A 116 -3.78 24.34 30.00
CA VAL A 116 -2.81 23.51 30.76
C VAL A 116 -1.56 24.34 31.01
N GLY A 117 -1.19 24.53 32.28
CA GLY A 117 -0.06 25.41 32.63
C GLY A 117 -0.27 26.88 32.25
N GLY A 118 -1.52 27.35 32.25
CA GLY A 118 -1.90 28.73 31.91
C GLY A 118 -1.92 29.03 30.41
N LYS A 119 -1.84 28.02 29.54
CA LYS A 119 -1.98 28.18 28.08
C LYS A 119 -2.90 27.11 27.49
N TYR A 120 -3.74 27.51 26.55
CA TYR A 120 -4.48 26.58 25.71
C TYR A 120 -3.54 25.93 24.68
N ALA A 121 -3.81 24.66 24.35
CA ALA A 121 -3.07 23.94 23.30
C ALA A 121 -3.27 24.61 21.93
N ASP A 122 -4.50 25.04 21.64
CA ASP A 122 -4.87 25.81 20.45
C ASP A 122 -5.94 26.89 20.81
N PRO A 123 -5.97 28.07 20.14
CA PRO A 123 -7.05 29.04 20.28
C PRO A 123 -8.47 28.53 19.93
N ALA A 124 -8.60 27.47 19.15
CA ALA A 124 -9.91 26.88 18.83
C ALA A 124 -9.81 25.38 18.56
N MET A 125 -10.96 24.70 18.57
CA MET A 125 -11.06 23.31 18.15
C MET A 125 -12.38 23.08 17.42
N ARG A 126 -12.31 22.48 16.22
CA ARG A 126 -13.51 21.97 15.56
C ARG A 126 -13.94 20.63 16.13
N LEU A 127 -15.24 20.48 16.35
CA LEU A 127 -15.88 19.27 16.85
C LEU A 127 -17.09 18.94 16.00
N VAL A 128 -17.21 17.68 15.59
CA VAL A 128 -18.38 17.15 14.92
C VAL A 128 -19.10 16.16 15.83
N PHE A 129 -20.39 16.38 16.03
CA PHE A 129 -21.27 15.54 16.85
C PHE A 129 -22.30 14.88 15.94
N ILE A 130 -22.40 13.54 15.97
CA ILE A 130 -23.39 12.79 15.20
C ILE A 130 -24.17 11.89 16.18
N PRO A 131 -25.49 12.12 16.37
CA PRO A 131 -26.32 11.26 17.20
C PRO A 131 -26.31 9.80 16.70
N THR A 132 -26.24 8.85 17.62
CA THR A 132 -26.26 7.41 17.33
C THR A 132 -26.91 6.65 18.49
N THR A 133 -27.44 5.46 18.22
CA THR A 133 -27.90 4.51 19.25
C THR A 133 -26.90 3.38 19.50
N ASP A 134 -25.92 3.21 18.62
CA ASP A 134 -24.82 2.25 18.76
C ASP A 134 -23.54 3.02 19.09
N THR A 135 -22.89 2.64 20.19
CA THR A 135 -21.67 3.28 20.71
C THR A 135 -20.44 2.37 20.62
N THR A 136 -20.46 1.37 19.74
CA THR A 136 -19.29 0.52 19.45
C THR A 136 -18.24 1.25 18.59
N GLU A 137 -17.00 0.77 18.61
CA GLU A 137 -15.88 1.33 17.81
C GLU A 137 -16.17 1.32 16.29
N GLY A 138 -16.91 0.33 15.78
CA GLY A 138 -17.27 0.24 14.37
C GLY A 138 -18.13 1.39 13.87
N VAL A 139 -18.87 2.05 14.77
CA VAL A 139 -19.68 3.24 14.45
C VAL A 139 -18.81 4.45 14.15
N ILE A 140 -17.61 4.55 14.73
CA ILE A 140 -16.63 5.59 14.39
C ILE A 140 -16.28 5.44 12.91
N LYS A 141 -15.85 4.27 12.45
CA LYS A 141 -15.53 4.07 11.04
C LYS A 141 -16.74 4.31 10.11
N THR A 142 -17.94 3.96 10.55
CA THR A 142 -19.17 4.14 9.76
C THR A 142 -19.53 5.60 9.54
N HIS A 143 -19.19 6.50 10.48
CA HIS A 143 -19.51 7.93 10.40
C HIS A 143 -18.35 8.82 9.96
N GLU A 144 -17.16 8.26 9.77
CA GLU A 144 -15.92 8.97 9.44
C GLU A 144 -16.06 9.90 8.22
N ALA A 145 -16.52 9.38 7.08
CA ALA A 145 -16.66 10.19 5.86
C ALA A 145 -17.60 11.39 6.06
N LYS A 146 -18.71 11.17 6.76
CA LYS A 146 -19.67 12.24 7.10
C LYS A 146 -19.03 13.28 8.03
N ALA A 147 -18.29 12.83 9.04
CA ALA A 147 -17.61 13.72 9.97
C ALA A 147 -16.53 14.55 9.29
N VAL A 148 -15.68 13.93 8.46
CA VAL A 148 -14.65 14.63 7.68
C VAL A 148 -15.27 15.68 6.76
N GLY A 149 -16.37 15.35 6.07
CA GLY A 149 -17.10 16.31 5.22
C GLY A 149 -17.63 17.51 6.01
N MET A 150 -18.11 17.29 7.24
CA MET A 150 -18.54 18.38 8.13
C MET A 150 -17.35 19.19 8.67
N MET A 151 -16.28 18.52 9.08
CA MET A 151 -15.09 19.10 9.72
C MET A 151 -14.30 20.01 8.77
N THR A 152 -14.14 19.58 7.52
CA THR A 152 -13.42 20.31 6.47
C THR A 152 -14.30 21.33 5.73
N GLY A 153 -15.63 21.23 5.88
CA GLY A 153 -16.57 22.17 5.31
C GLY A 153 -16.46 23.58 5.91
N THR A 154 -17.06 24.55 5.23
CA THR A 154 -17.14 25.95 5.71
C THR A 154 -18.32 26.20 6.65
N SER A 155 -19.07 25.15 7.03
CA SER A 155 -20.35 25.25 7.75
C SER A 155 -20.26 25.01 9.25
N CYS A 156 -19.05 24.87 9.82
CA CYS A 156 -18.89 24.73 11.27
C CYS A 156 -19.27 26.05 11.95
N ALA A 157 -20.23 26.00 12.87
CA ALA A 157 -20.69 27.18 13.58
C ALA A 157 -19.65 27.60 14.63
N VAL A 158 -19.20 28.85 14.57
CA VAL A 158 -18.28 29.39 15.60
C VAL A 158 -19.05 29.55 16.90
N THR A 159 -18.56 28.89 17.96
CA THR A 159 -19.19 28.86 19.27
C THR A 159 -18.23 29.41 20.31
N ASN A 160 -18.68 30.43 21.06
CA ASN A 160 -17.93 31.03 22.16
C ASN A 160 -18.25 30.37 23.51
N PRO A 161 -17.37 30.47 24.52
CA PRO A 161 -17.62 29.89 25.83
C PRO A 161 -18.90 30.44 26.48
N GLY A 162 -19.63 29.59 27.19
CA GLY A 162 -20.93 29.89 27.80
C GLY A 162 -22.12 29.79 26.84
N SER A 163 -21.89 29.42 25.57
CA SER A 163 -22.97 29.20 24.61
C SER A 163 -23.64 27.84 24.82
N THR A 164 -24.90 27.72 24.39
CA THR A 164 -25.62 26.45 24.27
C THR A 164 -25.81 26.09 22.80
N SER A 165 -25.36 24.89 22.42
CA SER A 165 -25.40 24.40 21.05
C SER A 165 -26.32 23.18 20.94
N LYS A 166 -27.20 23.16 19.94
CA LYS A 166 -28.10 22.04 19.67
C LYS A 166 -27.44 21.05 18.72
N ILE A 167 -27.48 19.77 19.06
CA ILE A 167 -27.02 18.69 18.17
C ILE A 167 -28.18 18.23 17.30
N GLU A 168 -28.10 18.50 16.01
CA GLU A 168 -29.13 18.07 15.05
C GLU A 168 -29.04 16.56 14.76
N GLN A 169 -30.18 15.92 14.46
CA GLN A 169 -30.23 14.50 14.05
C GLN A 169 -29.34 14.20 12.85
N GLY A 170 -29.18 15.18 11.95
CA GLY A 170 -28.27 15.10 10.81
C GLY A 170 -26.79 15.17 11.17
N GLY A 171 -26.42 15.46 12.41
CA GLY A 171 -25.07 15.81 12.85
C GLY A 171 -24.85 17.33 12.86
N SER A 172 -23.86 17.79 13.61
CA SER A 172 -23.54 19.22 13.78
C SER A 172 -22.04 19.42 13.91
N CYS A 173 -21.51 20.49 13.33
CA CYS A 173 -20.11 20.90 13.49
C CYS A 173 -20.04 22.25 14.22
N PHE A 174 -19.15 22.34 15.21
CA PHE A 174 -18.88 23.55 15.96
C PHE A 174 -17.38 23.85 15.93
N GLU A 175 -17.01 25.10 15.66
CA GLU A 175 -15.67 25.63 15.88
C GLU A 175 -15.67 26.33 17.23
N MET A 176 -15.27 25.61 18.28
CA MET A 176 -15.29 26.10 19.65
C MET A 176 -14.03 26.92 19.91
N THR A 177 -14.19 28.22 20.11
CA THR A 177 -13.08 29.16 20.36
C THR A 177 -12.87 29.36 21.84
N VAL A 178 -11.63 29.34 22.31
CA VAL A 178 -11.31 29.55 23.73
C VAL A 178 -11.52 31.00 24.16
N GLY A 179 -11.89 31.20 25.41
CA GLY A 179 -12.06 32.52 26.02
C GLY A 179 -10.77 33.09 26.61
N SER A 180 -10.88 34.23 27.30
CA SER A 180 -9.77 34.82 28.05
C SER A 180 -9.56 34.21 29.43
N ALA A 181 -10.52 33.42 29.92
CA ALA A 181 -10.41 32.66 31.17
C ALA A 181 -9.60 31.38 30.95
N GLU A 182 -9.13 30.74 32.02
CA GLU A 182 -8.39 29.48 31.94
C GLU A 182 -9.30 28.26 31.68
N ASP A 183 -10.63 28.45 31.75
CA ASP A 183 -11.65 27.45 31.50
C ASP A 183 -12.65 28.01 30.47
N SER A 184 -12.91 27.22 29.43
CA SER A 184 -13.85 27.52 28.34
C SER A 184 -14.84 26.37 28.24
N GLU A 185 -16.09 26.62 28.60
CA GLU A 185 -17.14 25.60 28.66
C GLU A 185 -18.22 25.87 27.62
N PHE A 186 -18.72 24.81 26.98
CA PHE A 186 -19.71 24.87 25.91
C PHE A 186 -20.84 23.89 26.21
N THR A 187 -22.05 24.40 26.43
CA THR A 187 -23.20 23.55 26.73
C THR A 187 -23.73 22.91 25.45
N LEU A 188 -24.01 21.61 25.52
CA LEU A 188 -24.60 20.80 24.46
C LEU A 188 -26.02 20.41 24.86
N ASP A 189 -27.01 20.77 24.04
CA ASP A 189 -28.38 20.25 24.18
C ASP A 189 -28.43 18.83 23.61
N THR A 190 -28.48 17.86 24.52
CA THR A 190 -28.54 16.42 24.24
C THR A 190 -29.95 15.86 24.44
N THR A 191 -30.96 16.73 24.49
CA THR A 191 -32.35 16.30 24.67
C THR A 191 -32.77 15.30 23.59
N GLY A 192 -33.16 14.09 24.00
CA GLY A 192 -33.62 13.04 23.09
C GLY A 192 -32.49 12.30 22.34
N ILE A 193 -31.24 12.53 22.72
CA ILE A 193 -30.07 11.80 22.22
C ILE A 193 -29.63 10.84 23.32
N SER A 194 -29.52 9.54 23.01
CA SER A 194 -29.03 8.53 23.96
C SER A 194 -27.55 8.17 23.77
N GLY A 195 -27.02 8.44 22.58
CA GLY A 195 -25.63 8.21 22.22
C GLY A 195 -25.17 9.17 21.14
N VAL A 196 -23.87 9.43 21.11
CA VAL A 196 -23.24 10.35 20.16
C VAL A 196 -21.86 9.84 19.79
N VAL A 197 -21.48 9.98 18.53
CA VAL A 197 -20.07 9.90 18.11
C VAL A 197 -19.54 11.31 17.90
N ILE A 198 -18.38 11.58 18.47
CA ILE A 198 -17.70 12.87 18.46
C ILE A 198 -16.38 12.72 17.72
N TYR A 199 -16.09 13.63 16.79
CA TYR A 199 -14.79 13.76 16.13
C TYR A 199 -14.21 15.12 16.50
N ALA A 200 -12.95 15.16 16.91
CA ALA A 200 -12.27 16.34 17.38
C ALA A 200 -11.04 16.63 16.53
N GLN A 201 -10.93 17.89 16.09
CA GLN A 201 -9.77 18.37 15.35
C GLN A 201 -8.46 18.10 16.09
N HIS A 202 -8.46 18.28 17.42
CA HIS A 202 -7.35 18.01 18.30
C HIS A 202 -7.67 16.90 19.31
N VAL A 203 -6.66 16.31 19.92
CA VAL A 203 -6.85 15.32 21.00
C VAL A 203 -7.44 16.02 22.24
N PRO A 204 -8.66 15.69 22.70
CA PRO A 204 -9.34 16.43 23.76
C PRO A 204 -8.56 16.55 25.08
N THR A 205 -7.74 15.54 25.41
CA THR A 205 -6.93 15.53 26.64
C THR A 205 -5.84 16.60 26.67
N GLU A 206 -5.49 17.21 25.52
CA GLU A 206 -4.58 18.37 25.49
C GLU A 206 -5.18 19.62 26.12
N PHE A 207 -6.51 19.64 26.24
CA PHE A 207 -7.30 20.70 26.88
C PHE A 207 -7.80 20.30 28.27
N GLU A 208 -7.24 19.25 28.88
CA GLU A 208 -7.64 18.79 30.22
C GLU A 208 -6.59 19.15 31.26
N ARG A 209 -6.93 20.10 32.14
CA ARG A 209 -6.11 20.40 33.32
C ARG A 209 -6.53 19.57 34.52
N ASN A 210 -7.82 19.54 34.83
CA ASN A 210 -8.39 18.82 35.97
C ASN A 210 -9.89 18.47 35.83
N ARG A 211 -10.54 18.88 34.74
CA ARG A 211 -11.92 18.53 34.38
C ARG A 211 -11.88 17.70 33.10
N HIS A 212 -12.63 16.60 33.07
CA HIS A 212 -12.81 15.84 31.85
C HIS A 212 -13.48 16.69 30.76
N TYR A 213 -13.08 16.51 29.50
CA TYR A 213 -13.55 17.26 28.35
C TYR A 213 -15.06 17.09 28.11
N LEU A 214 -15.70 16.06 28.66
CA LEU A 214 -17.16 15.88 28.60
C LEU A 214 -17.74 15.50 29.96
N TYR A 215 -18.77 16.21 30.40
CA TYR A 215 -19.50 15.90 31.63
C TYR A 215 -21.00 16.24 31.54
N ASP A 216 -21.82 15.62 32.40
CA ASP A 216 -23.28 15.81 32.46
C ASP A 216 -23.72 17.00 33.33
N SER A 217 -25.04 17.27 33.42
CA SER A 217 -25.56 18.38 34.22
C SER A 217 -25.31 18.26 35.73
N LYS A 218 -24.86 17.08 36.21
CA LYS A 218 -24.48 16.81 37.59
C LYS A 218 -22.98 16.87 37.81
N SER A 219 -22.22 17.32 36.80
CA SER A 219 -20.75 17.36 36.81
C SER A 219 -20.10 15.98 36.92
N THR A 220 -20.82 14.93 36.48
CA THR A 220 -20.27 13.59 36.31
C THR A 220 -19.54 13.54 34.97
N ASP A 221 -18.27 13.17 35.02
CA ASP A 221 -17.45 13.00 33.83
C ASP A 221 -17.99 11.82 32.99
N ILE A 222 -18.09 12.01 31.67
CA ILE A 222 -18.63 11.02 30.72
C ILE A 222 -17.51 10.54 29.81
N GLU A 223 -16.98 9.36 30.12
CA GLU A 223 -15.92 8.70 29.37
C GLU A 223 -16.43 8.10 28.04
N PRO A 224 -15.59 8.01 27.01
CA PRO A 224 -15.93 7.35 25.76
C PRO A 224 -16.10 5.84 25.97
N VAL A 225 -17.13 5.27 25.34
CA VAL A 225 -17.37 3.82 25.24
C VAL A 225 -16.32 3.16 24.35
N ALA A 226 -16.00 3.81 23.23
CA ALA A 226 -14.89 3.47 22.35
C ALA A 226 -14.24 4.76 21.84
N GLN A 227 -12.93 4.71 21.56
CA GLN A 227 -12.21 5.84 20.99
C GLN A 227 -11.06 5.39 20.08
N VAL A 228 -10.71 6.27 19.14
CA VAL A 228 -9.55 6.16 18.25
C VAL A 228 -8.80 7.50 18.24
N PRO A 229 -7.47 7.51 18.36
CA PRO A 229 -6.64 6.37 18.77
C PRO A 229 -7.00 5.91 20.20
N LYS A 230 -6.76 4.62 20.48
CA LYS A 230 -6.90 4.09 21.84
C LYS A 230 -5.83 4.72 22.73
N PRO A 231 -6.16 5.13 23.97
CA PRO A 231 -5.15 5.63 24.88
C PRO A 231 -4.18 4.47 25.13
N SER A 232 -2.89 4.70 24.90
CA SER A 232 -1.86 3.71 25.20
C SER A 232 -1.95 3.41 26.71
N GLY A 233 -2.28 2.16 27.06
CA GLY A 233 -2.50 1.75 28.45
C GLY A 233 -1.40 2.25 29.38
N GLY A 234 -1.80 2.81 30.51
CA GLY A 234 -1.00 3.73 31.32
C GLY A 234 0.33 3.20 31.85
N GLY A 235 1.24 4.16 32.07
CA GLY A 235 2.50 4.00 32.77
C GLY A 235 3.31 5.28 32.62
N GLY A 236 3.15 6.22 33.54
CA GLY A 236 3.83 7.52 33.48
C GLY A 236 5.35 7.39 33.54
N HIS A 237 6.03 8.25 32.79
CA HIS A 237 7.23 8.98 33.19
C HIS A 237 7.47 10.11 32.20
N ASP A 238 7.52 11.34 32.73
CA ASP A 238 8.08 12.52 32.08
C ASP A 238 9.42 12.22 31.41
N HIS A 239 9.58 12.67 30.16
CA HIS A 239 10.71 13.51 29.73
C HIS A 239 10.33 14.18 28.40
N GLY A 240 10.13 15.50 28.44
CA GLY A 240 10.02 16.30 27.23
C GLY A 240 11.28 16.21 26.38
N HIS A 241 11.10 16.03 25.07
CA HIS A 241 11.62 16.91 24.02
C HIS A 241 11.29 16.33 22.63
N SER A 242 10.75 17.24 21.81
CA SER A 242 10.77 17.28 20.34
C SER A 242 9.63 16.58 19.60
N HIS A 243 8.93 17.41 18.84
CA HIS A 243 7.99 17.09 17.77
C HIS A 243 8.53 15.98 16.87
N ASP A 244 7.77 14.89 16.76
CA ASP A 244 7.79 14.03 15.59
C ASP A 244 6.33 13.86 15.15
N HIS A 245 6.00 14.50 14.03
CA HIS A 245 4.70 14.37 13.38
C HIS A 245 4.73 13.13 12.51
N GLY A 246 3.84 12.18 12.80
CA GLY A 246 3.40 11.18 11.83
C GLY A 246 4.15 9.85 11.88
N HIS A 247 3.44 8.80 12.26
CA HIS A 247 3.14 7.66 11.38
C HIS A 247 2.30 6.65 12.19
N GLY A 248 0.99 6.88 12.20
CA GLY A 248 0.02 5.88 12.64
C GLY A 248 -0.07 4.74 11.63
N HIS A 249 0.67 3.65 11.88
CA HIS A 249 0.60 2.40 11.13
C HIS A 249 -0.71 1.63 11.42
N GLY A 250 -1.86 2.17 11.01
CA GLY A 250 -3.17 1.62 11.36
C GLY A 250 -4.21 1.51 10.25
N SER A 251 -4.11 2.30 9.18
CA SER A 251 -5.00 2.20 8.02
C SER A 251 -4.37 2.90 6.82
N SER A 252 -3.65 2.14 5.99
CA SER A 252 -3.12 2.64 4.71
C SER A 252 -4.26 3.24 3.88
N GLU A 253 -4.03 4.43 3.33
CA GLU A 253 -5.02 5.17 2.53
C GLU A 253 -5.38 4.37 1.25
N PRO A 254 -6.64 4.42 0.75
CA PRO A 254 -6.97 3.76 -0.52
C PRO A 254 -6.12 4.31 -1.68
N CYS A 255 -5.59 3.45 -2.56
CA CYS A 255 -4.73 3.91 -3.66
C CYS A 255 -5.43 4.88 -4.64
N GLY A 256 -6.76 4.79 -4.78
CA GLY A 256 -7.54 5.76 -5.54
C GLY A 256 -7.45 7.19 -4.99
N CYS A 257 -7.11 7.36 -3.70
CA CYS A 257 -6.87 8.66 -3.10
C CYS A 257 -5.48 9.20 -3.42
N TRP A 258 -4.47 8.33 -3.50
CA TRP A 258 -3.16 8.73 -4.01
C TRP A 258 -3.22 9.11 -5.49
N ALA A 259 -3.96 8.36 -6.30
CA ALA A 259 -4.20 8.66 -7.71
C ALA A 259 -4.81 10.07 -7.87
N LYS A 260 -5.80 10.41 -7.03
CA LYS A 260 -6.37 11.77 -6.99
C LYS A 260 -5.39 12.82 -6.48
N LYS A 261 -4.67 12.56 -5.38
CA LYS A 261 -3.71 13.49 -4.76
C LYS A 261 -2.59 13.87 -5.72
N TYR A 262 -2.02 12.88 -6.39
CA TYR A 262 -0.86 13.07 -7.27
C TYR A 262 -1.24 13.24 -8.73
N ASP A 263 -2.54 13.21 -9.06
CA ASP A 263 -3.07 13.36 -10.41
C ASP A 263 -2.44 12.38 -11.40
N PHE A 264 -2.69 11.08 -11.19
CA PHE A 264 -2.35 10.02 -12.14
C PHE A 264 -3.52 9.06 -12.36
N PRO A 265 -3.70 8.52 -13.58
CA PRO A 265 -4.71 7.51 -13.85
C PRO A 265 -4.27 6.14 -13.32
N ILE A 266 -5.22 5.34 -12.85
CA ILE A 266 -5.04 3.91 -12.60
C ILE A 266 -5.44 3.18 -13.88
N ASP A 267 -4.46 2.80 -14.70
CA ASP A 267 -4.68 2.25 -16.04
C ASP A 267 -3.72 1.10 -16.38
N CYS A 268 -4.23 -0.13 -16.27
CA CYS A 268 -3.46 -1.34 -16.55
C CYS A 268 -3.08 -1.47 -18.03
N ALA A 269 -3.83 -0.90 -18.97
CA ALA A 269 -3.50 -1.00 -20.39
C ALA A 269 -2.18 -0.26 -20.75
N ASN A 270 -1.82 0.75 -19.96
CA ASN A 270 -0.60 1.54 -20.14
C ASN A 270 0.42 1.34 -19.01
N ALA A 271 0.16 0.42 -18.07
CA ALA A 271 0.96 0.25 -16.86
C ALA A 271 2.42 -0.08 -17.15
N LYS A 272 2.73 -0.92 -18.15
CA LYS A 272 4.12 -1.19 -18.58
C LYS A 272 4.96 0.07 -18.79
N THR A 273 4.39 1.07 -19.46
CA THR A 273 5.11 2.32 -19.77
C THR A 273 5.15 3.24 -18.55
N THR A 274 3.99 3.42 -17.91
CA THR A 274 3.84 4.34 -16.77
C THR A 274 4.66 3.90 -15.56
N VAL A 275 4.62 2.61 -15.22
CA VAL A 275 5.34 2.04 -14.07
C VAL A 275 6.84 1.96 -14.35
N ALA A 276 7.26 1.60 -15.57
CA ALA A 276 8.69 1.61 -15.91
C ALA A 276 9.30 3.01 -15.74
N ALA A 277 8.60 4.06 -16.19
CA ALA A 277 9.04 5.43 -16.00
C ALA A 277 9.13 5.84 -14.51
N ALA A 278 8.20 5.36 -13.68
CA ALA A 278 8.21 5.61 -12.25
C ALA A 278 9.41 4.92 -11.55
N VAL A 279 9.65 3.64 -11.88
CA VAL A 279 10.82 2.88 -11.38
C VAL A 279 12.12 3.55 -11.78
N ASP A 280 12.26 3.94 -13.06
CA ASP A 280 13.44 4.65 -13.56
C ASP A 280 13.69 5.95 -12.78
N TYR A 281 12.63 6.71 -12.48
CA TYR A 281 12.74 7.93 -11.69
C TYR A 281 13.19 7.64 -10.26
N LEU A 282 12.55 6.65 -9.59
CA LEU A 282 12.86 6.28 -8.21
C LEU A 282 14.34 5.90 -8.05
N GLN A 283 14.85 5.09 -8.99
CA GLN A 283 16.24 4.65 -9.01
C GLN A 283 17.20 5.80 -9.33
N LYS A 284 16.96 6.54 -10.42
CA LYS A 284 17.84 7.63 -10.88
C LYS A 284 17.96 8.76 -9.85
N ASN A 285 16.92 9.01 -9.08
CA ASN A 285 16.90 10.07 -8.08
C ASN A 285 17.25 9.58 -6.66
N ILE A 286 17.57 8.30 -6.49
CA ILE A 286 17.94 7.69 -5.20
C ILE A 286 16.83 7.95 -4.17
N CYS A 287 15.59 7.65 -4.56
CA CYS A 287 14.41 7.95 -3.75
C CYS A 287 14.34 7.11 -2.46
N GLU A 288 15.08 6.00 -2.38
CA GLU A 288 15.26 5.19 -1.15
C GLU A 288 15.71 6.01 0.08
N ASN A 289 16.37 7.16 -0.15
CA ASN A 289 16.88 8.04 0.90
C ASN A 289 16.10 9.36 0.99
N LYS A 290 14.94 9.47 0.33
CA LYS A 290 14.17 10.72 0.18
C LYS A 290 12.68 10.51 0.46
N LYS A 291 12.37 9.87 1.60
CA LYS A 291 10.98 9.55 1.99
C LYS A 291 10.05 10.76 2.06
N GLU A 292 10.57 11.96 2.33
CA GLU A 292 9.78 13.20 2.39
C GLU A 292 9.67 13.96 1.06
N ASP A 293 10.39 13.53 0.02
CA ASP A 293 10.34 14.19 -1.29
C ASP A 293 9.03 13.85 -2.02
N GLU A 294 8.21 14.85 -2.29
CA GLU A 294 6.88 14.66 -2.91
C GLU A 294 6.96 14.07 -4.32
N ALA A 295 8.04 14.30 -5.06
CA ALA A 295 8.21 13.67 -6.37
C ALA A 295 8.52 12.19 -6.22
N CYS A 296 9.37 11.81 -5.26
CA CYS A 296 9.61 10.40 -4.91
C CYS A 296 8.33 9.72 -4.41
N LYS A 297 7.55 10.36 -3.52
CA LYS A 297 6.26 9.83 -3.05
C LYS A 297 5.28 9.59 -4.20
N LYS A 298 5.19 10.53 -5.16
CA LYS A 298 4.36 10.37 -6.36
C LYS A 298 4.77 9.16 -7.20
N GLN A 299 6.07 8.95 -7.43
CA GLN A 299 6.52 7.82 -8.23
C GLN A 299 6.32 6.48 -7.52
N PHE A 300 6.55 6.43 -6.20
CA PHE A 300 6.22 5.24 -5.41
C PHE A 300 4.72 4.97 -5.42
N ALA A 301 3.88 6.00 -5.32
CA ALA A 301 2.43 5.87 -5.41
C ALA A 301 1.98 5.25 -6.74
N ILE A 302 2.60 5.64 -7.87
CA ILE A 302 2.35 5.04 -9.18
C ILE A 302 2.76 3.56 -9.18
N LEU A 303 3.94 3.23 -8.66
CA LEU A 303 4.44 1.85 -8.57
C LEU A 303 3.51 0.97 -7.72
N ASN A 304 3.27 1.34 -6.46
CA ASN A 304 2.44 0.58 -5.51
C ASN A 304 1.02 0.36 -6.03
N THR A 305 0.38 1.43 -6.53
CA THR A 305 -1.01 1.36 -7.00
C THR A 305 -1.18 0.37 -8.16
N HIS A 306 -0.25 0.36 -9.10
CA HIS A 306 -0.35 -0.50 -10.27
C HIS A 306 0.11 -1.92 -9.97
N HIS A 307 1.12 -2.11 -9.11
CA HIS A 307 1.55 -3.43 -8.64
C HIS A 307 0.39 -4.21 -8.00
N ASP A 308 -0.33 -3.56 -7.09
CA ASP A 308 -1.39 -4.23 -6.33
C ASP A 308 -2.71 -4.37 -7.15
N TYR A 309 -2.96 -3.46 -8.10
CA TYR A 309 -4.20 -3.46 -8.90
C TYR A 309 -4.11 -4.29 -10.18
N CYS A 310 -3.03 -4.15 -10.95
CA CYS A 310 -2.94 -4.74 -12.30
C CYS A 310 -2.57 -6.22 -12.27
N TYR A 311 -2.74 -6.91 -13.39
CA TYR A 311 -2.16 -8.24 -13.55
C TYR A 311 -0.66 -8.14 -13.80
N HIS A 312 0.10 -9.13 -13.35
CA HIS A 312 1.55 -9.16 -13.50
C HIS A 312 1.98 -8.99 -14.98
N ASP A 313 1.22 -9.55 -15.92
CA ASP A 313 1.46 -9.42 -17.36
C ASP A 313 1.25 -8.00 -17.91
N ASP A 314 0.56 -7.13 -17.18
CA ASP A 314 0.35 -5.72 -17.51
C ASP A 314 1.47 -4.84 -16.92
N LEU A 315 2.36 -5.39 -16.10
CA LEU A 315 3.44 -4.70 -15.41
C LEU A 315 4.81 -5.03 -16.04
N PRO A 316 5.80 -4.13 -15.91
CA PRO A 316 7.17 -4.48 -16.24
C PRO A 316 7.75 -5.32 -15.09
N MET A 317 8.56 -6.34 -15.39
CA MET A 317 9.21 -7.17 -14.35
C MET A 317 10.04 -6.35 -13.35
N SER A 318 10.56 -5.19 -13.79
CA SER A 318 11.27 -4.26 -12.91
C SER A 318 10.39 -3.73 -11.77
N ALA A 319 9.06 -3.69 -11.93
CA ALA A 319 8.11 -3.26 -10.89
C ALA A 319 8.08 -4.24 -9.71
N GLU A 320 7.93 -5.54 -10.00
CA GLU A 320 7.85 -6.64 -9.02
C GLU A 320 9.13 -6.72 -8.14
N ILE A 321 10.27 -6.32 -8.69
CA ILE A 321 11.54 -6.30 -7.95
C ILE A 321 11.73 -4.95 -7.24
N ALA A 322 11.40 -3.84 -7.90
CA ALA A 322 11.65 -2.52 -7.36
C ALA A 322 10.80 -2.22 -6.13
N ILE A 323 9.54 -2.66 -6.08
CA ILE A 323 8.61 -2.31 -5.00
C ILE A 323 9.15 -2.73 -3.62
N HIS A 324 9.68 -3.95 -3.50
CA HIS A 324 10.30 -4.47 -2.28
C HIS A 324 11.48 -3.63 -1.75
N SER A 325 12.13 -2.84 -2.61
CA SER A 325 13.22 -1.93 -2.20
C SER A 325 12.70 -0.63 -1.58
N TYR A 326 11.40 -0.35 -1.70
CA TYR A 326 10.76 0.89 -1.29
C TYR A 326 9.67 0.71 -0.23
N GLU A 327 9.12 -0.48 -0.05
CA GLU A 327 8.07 -0.81 0.94
C GLU A 327 8.44 -0.47 2.39
N ASP A 328 9.72 -0.56 2.75
CA ASP A 328 10.19 -0.18 4.10
C ASP A 328 10.59 1.31 4.21
N LYS A 329 10.49 2.07 3.10
CA LYS A 329 10.86 3.49 3.01
C LYS A 329 9.66 4.41 2.88
N PHE A 330 8.62 3.96 2.19
CA PHE A 330 7.39 4.70 1.93
C PHE A 330 6.21 3.96 2.57
N ALA A 331 5.25 4.71 3.10
CA ALA A 331 3.94 4.11 3.43
C ALA A 331 3.31 3.57 2.15
N SER A 332 2.64 2.42 2.20
CA SER A 332 1.86 1.80 1.12
C SER A 332 0.40 2.30 1.13
N CYS A 333 -0.30 2.12 0.01
CA CYS A 333 -1.75 2.33 -0.09
C CYS A 333 -2.45 0.98 -0.25
N ILE A 334 -3.77 0.92 -0.03
CA ILE A 334 -4.52 -0.32 -0.22
C ILE A 334 -5.40 -0.23 -1.47
N ILE A 335 -5.31 -1.26 -2.30
CA ILE A 335 -6.20 -1.50 -3.44
C ILE A 335 -6.30 -3.01 -3.65
N GLY A 336 -7.50 -3.50 -3.98
CA GLY A 336 -7.63 -4.90 -4.38
C GLY A 336 -7.18 -5.09 -5.82
N ARG A 337 -6.78 -6.30 -6.20
CA ARG A 337 -6.49 -6.62 -7.60
C ARG A 337 -7.72 -6.44 -8.49
N GLN A 338 -7.51 -6.11 -9.77
CA GLN A 338 -8.59 -5.98 -10.74
C GLN A 338 -9.41 -7.28 -10.87
N PHE A 339 -10.73 -7.14 -10.84
CA PHE A 339 -11.67 -8.26 -10.97
C PHE A 339 -11.81 -8.71 -12.42
N SER A 340 -11.89 -10.03 -12.64
CA SER A 340 -12.23 -10.63 -13.93
C SER A 340 -13.39 -11.61 -13.81
N ASP A 341 -14.40 -11.47 -14.69
CA ASP A 341 -15.52 -12.41 -14.80
C ASP A 341 -15.14 -13.74 -15.45
N LYS A 342 -13.90 -13.85 -15.94
CA LYS A 342 -13.38 -15.04 -16.64
C LYS A 342 -12.77 -16.07 -15.70
N VAL A 343 -12.53 -15.72 -14.43
CA VAL A 343 -11.92 -16.60 -13.43
C VAL A 343 -12.81 -16.71 -12.19
N SER A 344 -12.70 -17.84 -11.48
CA SER A 344 -13.39 -18.04 -10.20
C SER A 344 -12.74 -17.23 -9.07
N ASN A 345 -13.43 -17.03 -7.96
CA ASN A 345 -12.81 -16.46 -6.75
C ASN A 345 -11.84 -17.45 -6.11
N CYS A 346 -10.76 -16.93 -5.51
CA CYS A 346 -9.83 -17.75 -4.75
C CYS A 346 -10.50 -18.32 -3.49
N PRO A 347 -10.04 -19.49 -3.01
CA PRO A 347 -10.40 -19.94 -1.66
C PRO A 347 -10.00 -18.87 -0.63
N ILE A 348 -10.92 -18.50 0.26
CA ILE A 348 -10.65 -17.50 1.30
C ILE A 348 -9.60 -18.03 2.27
N VAL A 349 -8.62 -17.19 2.58
CA VAL A 349 -7.58 -17.48 3.57
C VAL A 349 -7.88 -16.79 4.89
N ASP A 350 -7.34 -17.36 5.96
CA ASP A 350 -7.39 -16.78 7.31
C ASP A 350 -6.04 -16.13 7.60
N CYS A 351 -5.99 -14.80 7.57
CA CYS A 351 -4.76 -14.03 7.76
C CYS A 351 -4.11 -14.20 9.14
N THR A 352 -4.77 -14.87 10.08
CA THR A 352 -4.20 -15.20 11.40
C THR A 352 -3.45 -16.53 11.42
N LYS A 353 -3.52 -17.32 10.34
CA LYS A 353 -2.93 -18.66 10.25
C LYS A 353 -1.63 -18.70 9.44
N MET A 354 -0.59 -18.06 9.95
CA MET A 354 0.75 -18.08 9.33
C MET A 354 1.27 -19.49 8.97
N PRO A 355 1.10 -20.55 9.79
CA PRO A 355 1.59 -21.89 9.41
C PRO A 355 0.97 -22.46 8.13
N ALA A 356 -0.26 -22.07 7.78
CA ALA A 356 -0.91 -22.50 6.55
C ALA A 356 -0.29 -21.81 5.33
N MET A 357 0.10 -20.53 5.48
CA MET A 357 0.81 -19.78 4.46
C MET A 357 2.22 -20.33 4.26
N ASP A 358 2.94 -20.61 5.36
CA ASP A 358 4.28 -21.23 5.31
C ASP A 358 4.23 -22.60 4.62
N ALA A 359 3.19 -23.40 4.88
CA ALA A 359 2.99 -24.68 4.21
C ALA A 359 2.76 -24.52 2.70
N ALA A 360 1.96 -23.54 2.28
CA ALA A 360 1.73 -23.25 0.86
C ALA A 360 3.01 -22.78 0.15
N ILE A 361 3.79 -21.89 0.78
CA ILE A 361 5.10 -21.46 0.27
C ILE A 361 6.03 -22.66 0.11
N LYS A 362 6.09 -23.52 1.13
CA LYS A 362 6.94 -24.71 1.13
C LYS A 362 6.54 -25.69 0.03
N GLU A 363 5.24 -25.94 -0.14
CA GLU A 363 4.71 -26.78 -1.23
C GLU A 363 5.15 -26.26 -2.60
N LEU A 364 4.98 -24.95 -2.84
CA LEU A 364 5.45 -24.32 -4.07
C LEU A 364 6.95 -24.53 -4.26
N ASP A 365 7.74 -24.32 -3.21
CA ASP A 365 9.19 -24.37 -3.27
C ASP A 365 9.79 -25.75 -3.49
N GLU A 366 9.20 -26.78 -2.89
CA GLU A 366 9.75 -28.14 -2.87
C GLU A 366 9.18 -28.99 -4.00
N GLU A 367 7.89 -28.83 -4.33
CA GLU A 367 7.16 -29.76 -5.20
C GLU A 367 6.74 -29.14 -6.54
N CYS A 368 6.68 -27.81 -6.64
CA CYS A 368 6.07 -27.12 -7.80
C CYS A 368 7.06 -26.39 -8.71
N LYS A 369 8.35 -26.34 -8.35
CA LYS A 369 9.40 -25.81 -9.24
C LYS A 369 9.63 -26.77 -10.41
N PRO A 370 9.96 -26.27 -11.61
CA PRO A 370 10.31 -27.14 -12.71
C PRO A 370 11.52 -27.99 -12.31
N VAL A 371 11.35 -29.31 -12.42
CA VAL A 371 12.46 -30.24 -12.27
C VAL A 371 13.47 -29.90 -13.35
N ALA A 372 14.66 -29.42 -12.95
CA ALA A 372 15.77 -29.29 -13.88
C ALA A 372 15.95 -30.64 -14.56
N THR A 373 15.65 -30.71 -15.85
CA THR A 373 15.87 -31.91 -16.65
C THR A 373 17.37 -32.11 -16.75
N THR A 374 17.92 -32.81 -15.76
CA THR A 374 19.22 -33.44 -15.92
C THR A 374 19.01 -34.51 -16.98
N THR A 375 19.27 -34.13 -18.24
CA THR A 375 19.51 -35.12 -19.29
C THR A 375 20.60 -36.02 -18.72
N PRO A 376 20.37 -37.33 -18.54
CA PRO A 376 21.42 -38.21 -18.09
C PRO A 376 22.54 -38.09 -19.12
N ALA A 377 23.72 -37.63 -18.69
CA ALA A 377 24.91 -37.67 -19.51
C ALA A 377 25.00 -39.10 -20.05
N THR A 378 24.87 -39.25 -21.36
CA THR A 378 25.08 -40.53 -22.02
C THR A 378 26.46 -40.97 -21.59
N THR A 379 26.54 -42.06 -20.82
CA THR A 379 27.79 -42.63 -20.37
C THR A 379 28.58 -43.03 -21.61
N ALA A 380 29.49 -42.14 -22.03
CA ALA A 380 30.54 -42.49 -22.95
C ALA A 380 31.35 -43.60 -22.28
N THR A 381 31.11 -44.83 -22.74
CA THR A 381 31.87 -46.00 -22.33
C THR A 381 33.33 -45.77 -22.75
N PRO A 382 34.31 -45.90 -21.86
CA PRO A 382 35.71 -45.70 -22.24
C PRO A 382 36.13 -46.80 -23.21
N ALA A 383 36.54 -46.40 -24.41
CA ALA A 383 37.10 -47.30 -25.41
C ALA A 383 38.43 -47.89 -24.89
N THR A 384 38.45 -49.20 -24.65
CA THR A 384 39.68 -49.97 -24.48
C THR A 384 40.36 -50.16 -25.84
N LYS A 385 41.63 -49.77 -25.91
CA LYS A 385 42.57 -50.26 -26.93
C LYS A 385 42.69 -51.78 -26.79
N ASP A 386 42.50 -52.55 -27.86
CA ASP A 386 43.60 -53.16 -28.63
C ASP A 386 43.09 -54.22 -29.64
N SER A 387 43.88 -54.41 -30.70
CA SER A 387 43.96 -55.55 -31.65
C SER A 387 42.92 -55.75 -32.78
N THR A 388 43.36 -55.39 -33.99
CA THR A 388 43.01 -55.88 -35.36
C THR A 388 43.03 -57.42 -35.54
N PRO A 389 42.61 -58.04 -36.68
CA PRO A 389 42.25 -57.53 -38.04
C PRO A 389 40.87 -58.04 -38.55
N THR A 390 40.23 -57.61 -39.65
CA THR A 390 40.60 -57.81 -41.07
C THR A 390 39.50 -57.18 -41.98
N THR A 391 39.89 -56.55 -43.09
CA THR A 391 39.17 -56.28 -44.37
C THR A 391 37.64 -56.10 -44.37
N THR A 392 37.05 -55.04 -44.94
CA THR A 392 36.94 -54.80 -46.40
C THR A 392 36.49 -53.34 -46.68
N LYS A 393 36.91 -52.83 -47.84
CA LYS A 393 36.84 -51.45 -48.33
C LYS A 393 35.50 -51.16 -49.04
N ALA A 394 34.82 -50.05 -48.73
CA ALA A 394 33.88 -49.40 -49.64
C ALA A 394 33.80 -47.88 -49.36
N LYS A 395 33.98 -47.09 -50.43
CA LYS A 395 33.96 -45.61 -50.50
C LYS A 395 32.54 -45.08 -50.71
N SER A 396 32.20 -43.93 -50.13
CA SER A 396 31.74 -42.70 -50.85
C SER A 396 31.50 -41.58 -49.83
N ALA A 397 32.34 -40.53 -49.81
CA ALA A 397 32.10 -39.23 -50.47
C ALA A 397 31.01 -38.38 -49.78
N ALA A 398 31.48 -37.42 -48.96
CA ALA A 398 30.70 -36.34 -48.38
C ALA A 398 30.62 -35.15 -49.36
N SER A 399 29.44 -34.53 -49.45
CA SER A 399 29.23 -33.24 -50.08
C SER A 399 28.46 -32.33 -49.12
N SER A 400 29.12 -31.26 -48.67
CA SER A 400 28.52 -30.12 -47.95
C SER A 400 27.79 -29.20 -48.93
N PRO A 401 26.71 -28.50 -48.52
CA PRO A 401 26.28 -27.29 -49.18
C PRO A 401 26.65 -26.05 -48.35
N SER A 402 27.23 -25.07 -49.06
CA SER A 402 27.60 -23.73 -48.60
C SER A 402 26.37 -22.81 -48.52
N TYR A 403 26.35 -21.94 -47.51
CA TYR A 403 25.44 -20.80 -47.39
C TYR A 403 25.85 -19.66 -48.34
N VAL A 404 24.86 -19.07 -49.01
CA VAL A 404 25.00 -17.88 -49.86
C VAL A 404 24.72 -16.62 -49.03
N VAL A 405 25.68 -15.70 -49.01
CA VAL A 405 25.56 -14.34 -48.46
C VAL A 405 25.19 -13.39 -49.61
N ALA A 406 24.06 -12.70 -49.51
CA ALA A 406 23.69 -11.60 -50.41
C ALA A 406 24.11 -10.26 -49.80
N GLY A 407 25.00 -9.55 -50.50
CA GLY A 407 25.50 -8.23 -50.13
C GLY A 407 24.58 -7.10 -50.59
N PHE A 408 24.45 -6.07 -49.74
CA PHE A 408 23.86 -4.77 -50.08
C PHE A 408 24.97 -3.82 -50.53
N THR A 409 24.84 -3.32 -51.77
CA THR A 409 25.68 -2.26 -52.34
C THR A 409 25.22 -0.87 -51.87
N PHE A 410 26.16 -0.11 -51.31
CA PHE A 410 26.09 1.33 -51.10
C PHE A 410 26.16 2.07 -52.45
N LEU A 411 25.27 3.05 -52.67
CA LEU A 411 25.48 4.10 -53.67
C LEU A 411 25.53 5.46 -52.97
N SER A 412 26.69 6.10 -53.07
CA SER A 412 26.94 7.50 -52.71
C SER A 412 26.40 8.43 -53.81
N GLY A 413 25.73 9.52 -53.41
CA GLY A 413 25.38 10.64 -54.29
C GLY A 413 25.33 11.94 -53.48
N VAL A 414 26.14 12.91 -53.88
CA VAL A 414 26.44 14.18 -53.20
C VAL A 414 25.71 15.34 -53.90
N MET A 415 25.27 16.31 -53.08
CA MET A 415 24.96 17.74 -53.35
C MET A 415 23.85 18.16 -54.32
N ALA A 416 22.95 19.03 -53.82
CA ALA A 416 22.89 20.45 -54.23
C ALA A 416 22.07 21.30 -53.24
N TYR A 417 22.61 22.50 -52.95
CA TYR A 417 21.98 23.65 -52.28
C TYR A 417 20.77 24.19 -53.06
N VAL A 418 19.86 24.91 -52.38
CA VAL A 418 19.49 26.33 -52.64
C VAL A 418 18.30 26.74 -51.73
N LEU A 419 18.55 27.83 -50.99
CA LEU A 419 17.66 28.81 -50.31
C LEU A 419 16.66 28.35 -49.25
#